data_AF-A0A7W1QN87-F1
#
_entry.id   AF-A0A7W1QN87-F1
#
_cell.length_a   1.000
_cell.length_b   1.000
_cell.length_c   1.000
_cell.angle_alpha   90.00
_cell.angle_beta   90.00
_cell.angle_gamma   90.00
#
_symmetry.space_group_name_H-M   'P 1'
#
loop_
_entity.id
_entity.type
_entity.pdbx_description
1 polymer ?
#
loop_
_entity_poly.entity_id
_entity_poly.type
_entity_poly.pdbx_seq_one_letter_code
_entity_poly.pdbx_strand_id
1 'polypeptide(L)' 'REQAVHHSLPYARDMDAALASKFIGMYVNDYTRDYGDVGRAAIRKFLEAAVECRYLKEEIHLEFVNGD' A
#
# COMPACT_ATOMS: atom_id res chain seq x y z
N ARG A 1 14.69 -0.50 12.23
CA ARG A 1 13.51 0.41 12.15
C ARG A 1 13.87 1.83 12.54
N GLU A 2 14.41 2.07 13.74
CA GLU A 2 14.79 3.41 14.22
C GLU A 2 15.73 4.16 13.25
N GLN A 3 16.80 3.52 12.78
CA GLN A 3 17.70 4.13 11.78
C GLN A 3 16.99 4.54 10.47
N ALA A 4 16.04 3.73 10.01
CA ALA A 4 15.23 4.05 8.82
C ALA A 4 14.26 5.21 9.09
N VAL A 5 13.71 5.31 10.30
CA VAL A 5 12.88 6.46 10.72
C VAL A 5 13.74 7.72 10.75
N HIS A 6 14.92 7.70 11.38
CA HIS A 6 15.83 8.85 11.41
C HIS A 6 16.24 9.31 10.01
N HIS A 7 16.53 8.36 9.11
CA HIS A 7 16.82 8.67 7.72
C HIS A 7 15.64 9.34 6.99
N SER A 8 14.41 9.03 7.41
CA SER A 8 13.19 9.58 6.80
C SER A 8 12.78 10.95 7.35
N LEU A 9 13.29 11.39 8.52
CA LEU A 9 12.87 12.64 9.16
C LEU A 9 13.02 13.91 8.30
N PRO A 10 14.08 14.08 7.47
CA PRO A 10 14.17 15.23 6.58
C PRO A 10 13.00 15.36 5.59
N TYR A 11 12.29 14.26 5.32
CA TYR A 11 11.12 14.23 4.43
C TYR A 11 9.79 14.25 5.18
N ALA A 12 9.82 14.17 6.51
CA ALA A 12 8.64 14.01 7.36
C ALA A 12 7.91 15.34 7.64
N ARG A 13 8.28 16.43 6.96
CA ARG A 13 7.76 17.78 7.22
C ARG A 13 7.86 18.10 8.72
N ASP A 14 6.77 18.56 9.34
CA ASP A 14 6.75 18.96 10.76
C ASP A 14 6.53 17.79 11.74
N MET A 15 6.77 16.55 11.32
CA MET A 15 6.63 15.39 12.22
C MET A 15 7.86 15.18 13.08
N ASP A 16 7.64 14.94 14.38
CA ASP A 16 8.66 14.36 15.23
C ASP A 16 8.92 12.87 14.91
N ALA A 17 9.95 12.29 15.52
CA ALA A 17 10.34 10.92 15.26
C ALA A 17 9.27 9.88 15.65
N ALA A 18 8.47 10.15 16.69
CA ALA A 18 7.44 9.23 17.13
C ALA A 18 6.26 9.23 16.14
N LEU A 19 5.82 10.41 15.71
CA LEU A 19 4.77 10.58 14.72
C LEU A 19 5.19 10.04 13.37
N ALA A 20 6.42 10.33 12.92
CA ALA A 20 6.97 9.77 11.68
C ALA A 20 7.02 8.23 11.73
N SER A 21 7.48 7.64 12.85
CA SER A 21 7.52 6.19 13.04
C SER A 21 6.13 5.53 12.98
N LYS A 22 5.11 6.20 13.56
CA LYS A 22 3.71 5.76 13.48
C LYS A 22 3.17 5.87 12.05
N PHE A 23 3.37 7.01 11.39
CA PHE A 23 2.92 7.26 10.04
C PHE A 23 3.51 6.25 9.05
N ILE A 24 4.83 6.02 9.12
CA ILE A 24 5.50 5.00 8.31
C ILE A 24 4.88 3.63 8.55
N GLY A 25 4.62 3.25 9.81
CA GLY A 25 4.01 1.96 10.14
C GLY A 25 2.60 1.75 9.60
N MET A 26 1.85 2.82 9.29
CA MET A 26 0.52 2.71 8.67
C MET A 26 0.59 2.23 7.22
N TYR A 27 1.65 2.58 6.49
CA TYR A 27 1.77 2.33 5.05
C TYR A 27 2.90 1.36 4.69
N VAL A 28 3.83 1.10 5.61
CA VAL A 28 4.93 0.15 5.46
C VAL A 28 4.71 -0.99 6.44
N ASN A 29 4.09 -2.06 5.95
CA ASN A 29 3.70 -3.25 6.71
C ASN A 29 3.78 -4.50 5.83
N ASP A 30 3.17 -5.61 6.25
CA ASP A 30 3.27 -6.87 5.51
C ASP A 30 2.69 -6.77 4.09
N TYR A 31 1.67 -5.95 3.85
CA TYR A 31 1.12 -5.70 2.51
C TYR A 31 2.10 -4.96 1.59
N THR A 32 3.08 -4.25 2.15
CA THR A 32 4.16 -3.62 1.39
C THR A 32 5.20 -4.65 0.94
N ARG A 33 5.36 -5.75 1.70
CA ARG A 33 6.28 -6.84 1.36
C ARG A 33 5.66 -7.73 0.28
N ASP A 34 4.44 -8.18 0.51
CA ASP A 34 3.62 -8.91 -0.46
C ASP A 34 2.15 -8.68 -0.13
N TYR A 35 1.33 -8.42 -1.15
CA TYR A 35 -0.10 -8.21 -0.94
C TYR A 35 -0.81 -9.44 -0.35
N GLY A 36 -0.25 -10.64 -0.53
CA GLY A 36 -0.86 -11.90 -0.13
C GLY A 36 -2.17 -12.15 -0.88
N ASP A 37 -2.80 -13.28 -0.59
CA ASP A 37 -4.06 -13.63 -1.23
C ASP A 37 -5.18 -12.64 -0.86
N VAL A 38 -5.16 -12.15 0.38
CA VAL A 38 -6.12 -11.16 0.88
C VAL A 38 -5.98 -9.84 0.14
N GLY A 39 -4.77 -9.29 0.00
CA GLY A 39 -4.55 -8.04 -0.73
C GLY A 39 -4.84 -8.18 -2.22
N ARG A 40 -4.45 -9.30 -2.84
CA ARG A 40 -4.79 -9.60 -4.24
C ARG A 40 -6.30 -9.68 -4.46
N ALA A 41 -7.04 -10.30 -3.54
CA ALA A 41 -8.51 -10.33 -3.59
C ALA A 41 -9.15 -8.95 -3.37
N ALA A 42 -8.59 -8.15 -2.45
CA ALA A 42 -9.06 -6.79 -2.20
C ALA A 42 -8.94 -5.90 -3.44
N ILE A 43 -7.82 -6.00 -4.19
CA ILE A 43 -7.61 -5.25 -5.43
C ILE A 43 -8.62 -5.67 -6.50
N ARG A 44 -8.84 -6.98 -6.70
CA ARG A 44 -9.86 -7.49 -7.65
C ARG A 44 -11.23 -6.89 -7.34
N LYS A 45 -11.68 -7.03 -6.10
CA LYS A 45 -12.98 -6.52 -5.64
C LYS A 45 -13.10 -5.00 -5.82
N PHE A 46 -12.03 -4.25 -5.57
CA PHE A 46 -12.03 -2.80 -5.75
C PHE A 46 -12.24 -2.41 -7.22
N LEU A 47 -11.56 -3.10 -8.15
CA LEU A 47 -11.69 -2.83 -9.59
C LEU A 47 -13.04 -3.32 -10.15
N GLU A 48 -13.52 -4.47 -9.71
CA GLU A 48 -14.88 -4.97 -10.03
C GLU A 48 -15.94 -3.93 -9.63
N ALA A 49 -15.88 -3.42 -8.40
CA ALA A 49 -16.80 -2.38 -7.93
C ALA A 49 -16.70 -1.08 -8.74
N ALA A 50 -15.50 -0.72 -9.24
CA ALA A 50 -15.32 0.44 -10.09
C ALA A 50 -15.97 0.26 -11.47
N VAL A 51 -15.99 -0.95 -12.02
CA VAL A 51 -16.74 -1.29 -13.25
C VAL A 51 -18.24 -1.22 -13.01
N GLU A 52 -18.73 -1.82 -11.92
CA GLU A 52 -20.16 -1.78 -11.53
C GLU A 52 -20.66 -0.33 -11.38
N CYS A 53 -19.82 0.52 -10.77
CA CYS A 53 -20.10 1.94 -10.58
C CYS A 53 -19.84 2.80 -11.83
N ARG A 54 -19.44 2.19 -12.95
CA ARG A 54 -19.12 2.86 -14.23
C ARG A 54 -17.99 3.90 -14.15
N TYR A 55 -17.10 3.79 -13.16
CA TYR A 55 -15.84 4.53 -13.12
C TYR A 55 -14.82 3.94 -14.10
N LEU A 56 -14.89 2.63 -14.33
CA LEU A 56 -14.16 1.92 -15.37
C LEU A 56 -15.14 1.37 -16.42
N LYS A 57 -14.71 1.33 -17.68
CA LYS A 57 -15.57 0.90 -18.80
C LYS A 57 -15.59 -0.61 -18.99
N GLU A 58 -14.49 -1.27 -18.64
CA GLU A 58 -14.28 -2.70 -18.86
C GLU A 58 -13.50 -3.30 -17.69
N GLU A 59 -13.61 -4.61 -17.57
CA GLU A 59 -12.90 -5.40 -16.56
C GLU A 59 -11.39 -5.35 -16.79
N ILE A 60 -10.65 -5.21 -15.70
CA ILE A 60 -9.18 -5.18 -15.74
C ILE A 60 -8.64 -6.56 -15.40
N HIS A 61 -7.98 -7.20 -16.36
CA HIS A 61 -7.27 -8.45 -16.11
C HIS A 61 -5.98 -8.18 -15.32
N LEU A 62 -5.96 -8.60 -14.05
CA LEU A 62 -4.82 -8.39 -13.16
C LEU A 62 -3.79 -9.51 -13.28
N GLU A 63 -2.55 -9.12 -13.48
CA GLU A 63 -1.37 -9.98 -13.35
C GLU A 63 -0.56 -9.53 -12.13
N PHE A 64 -0.18 -10.47 -11.28
CA PHE A 64 0.70 -10.22 -10.14
C PHE A 64 2.05 -10.85 -10.43
N VAL A 65 3.12 -10.07 -10.24
CA VAL A 65 4.49 -10.60 -10.29
C VAL A 65 4.74 -11.45 -9.06
N ASN A 66 5.28 -12.65 -9.25
CA ASN A 66 5.78 -13.47 -8.16
C ASN A 66 7.22 -13.01 -7.85
N GLY A 67 7.57 -12.90 -6.57
CA GLY A 67 8.95 -12.73 -6.15
C GLY A 67 9.66 -14.08 -6.16
N ASP A 68 10.73 -14.20 -6.94
CA ASP A 68 11.68 -15.32 -6.85
C ASP A 68 12.44 -15.32 -5.51
#